data_AF-A0A6A6I4V1-F1
#
_entry.id   AF-A0A6A6I4V1-F1
#
_cell.length_a   1.000
_cell.length_b   1.000
_cell.length_c   1.000
_cell.angle_alpha   90.00
_cell.angle_beta   90.00
_cell.angle_gamma   90.00
#
_symmetry.space_group_name_H-M   'P 1'
#
loop_
_entity.id
_entity.type
_entity.pdbx_description
1 polymer ?
#
loop_
_entity_poly.entity_id
_entity_poly.type
_entity_poly.pdbx_seq_one_letter_code
_entity_poly.pdbx_strand_id
1 'polypeptide(L)'
;APIAASPPGRRRKSENVEPGSARAVYLEKNRKAASKCRNKQKKQQEELIETARDVERKNRALKAEVEVLKDGMRELMELVGRHTNCPDSRLSTYVQREADRLAAGA
;
A
#
# COMPACT_ATOMS: atom_id res chain seq x y z
N ALA A 1 18.73 17.71 39.11
CA ALA A 1 18.38 16.34 39.56
C ALA A 1 19.40 15.37 38.99
N PRO A 2 20.01 14.45 39.77
CA PRO A 2 21.08 13.60 39.27
C PRO A 2 20.50 12.44 38.43
N ILE A 3 21.25 12.09 37.39
CA ILE A 3 20.95 11.07 36.39
C ILE A 3 21.27 9.71 37.02
N ALA A 4 20.26 8.87 37.25
CA ALA A 4 20.45 7.54 37.82
C ALA A 4 21.17 6.64 36.81
N ALA A 5 22.43 6.29 37.10
CA ALA A 5 23.18 5.31 36.33
C ALA A 5 22.62 3.91 36.57
N SER A 6 22.13 3.26 35.52
CA SER A 6 21.71 1.86 35.55
C SER A 6 22.88 0.94 35.96
N PRO A 7 22.67 -0.08 36.81
CA PRO A 7 23.75 -0.92 37.29
C PRO A 7 24.37 -1.74 36.16
N PRO A 8 25.68 -2.03 36.20
CA PRO A 8 26.35 -2.80 35.17
C PRO A 8 25.76 -4.21 35.14
N GLY A 9 25.11 -4.56 34.03
CA GLY A 9 24.55 -5.87 33.80
C GLY A 9 25.61 -6.94 34.08
N ARG A 10 25.37 -7.76 35.09
CA ARG A 10 26.25 -8.86 35.51
C ARG A 10 26.32 -9.86 34.35
N ARG A 11 27.26 -9.66 33.41
CA ARG A 11 27.67 -10.67 32.43
C ARG A 11 28.22 -11.84 33.24
N ARG A 12 27.35 -12.78 33.60
CA ARG A 12 27.75 -14.06 34.21
C ARG A 12 28.67 -14.73 33.19
N LYS A 13 29.95 -14.83 33.57
CA LYS A 13 31.00 -15.56 32.87
C LYS A 13 30.38 -16.88 32.41
N SER A 14 30.50 -17.18 31.12
CA SER A 14 30.05 -18.44 30.53
C SER A 14 30.94 -19.56 31.04
N GLU A 15 30.75 -19.95 32.30
CA GLU A 15 31.20 -21.25 32.79
C GLU A 15 30.47 -22.29 31.94
N ASN A 16 31.27 -23.18 31.34
CA ASN A 16 30.83 -24.27 30.48
C ASN A 16 29.56 -24.89 31.07
N VAL A 17 28.42 -24.60 30.44
CA VAL A 17 27.15 -25.14 30.90
C VAL A 17 27.20 -26.62 30.56
N GLU A 18 27.31 -27.46 31.59
CA GLU A 18 27.36 -28.91 31.43
C GLU A 18 26.25 -29.37 30.46
N PRO A 19 26.62 -30.07 29.37
CA PRO A 19 25.67 -30.60 28.41
C PRO A 19 24.63 -31.45 29.12
N GLY A 20 23.34 -31.14 28.92
CA GLY A 20 22.23 -31.86 29.56
C GLY A 20 21.74 -31.26 30.89
N SER A 21 22.40 -30.24 31.44
CA SER A 21 21.85 -29.50 32.60
C SER A 21 20.53 -28.80 32.24
N ALA A 22 19.66 -28.61 33.23
CA ALA A 22 18.40 -27.88 33.06
C ALA A 22 18.62 -26.46 32.47
N ARG A 23 19.76 -25.84 32.80
CA ARG A 23 20.17 -24.53 32.25
C ARG A 23 20.52 -24.62 30.77
N ALA A 24 21.26 -25.65 30.33
CA ALA A 24 21.56 -25.86 28.91
C ALA A 24 20.27 -26.02 28.09
N VAL A 25 19.33 -26.83 28.58
CA VAL A 25 18.03 -27.05 27.93
C VAL A 25 17.21 -25.76 27.85
N TYR A 26 17.19 -24.96 28.91
CA TYR A 26 16.50 -23.67 28.91
C TYR A 26 17.10 -22.69 27.91
N LEU A 27 18.43 -22.58 27.86
CA LEU A 27 19.13 -21.70 26.90
C LEU A 27 18.86 -22.12 25.45
N GLU A 28 18.83 -23.43 25.17
CA GLU A 28 18.50 -23.94 23.84
C GLU A 28 17.05 -23.64 23.45
N LYS A 29 16.10 -23.80 24.40
CA LYS A 29 14.70 -23.39 24.19
C LYS A 29 14.57 -21.89 23.95
N ASN A 30 15.27 -21.06 24.73
CA ASN A 30 15.27 -19.60 24.56
C ASN A 30 15.88 -19.20 23.21
N ARG A 31 16.96 -19.84 22.78
CA ARG A 31 17.57 -19.64 21.47
C ARG A 31 16.56 -19.91 20.34
N LYS A 32 15.86 -21.04 20.40
CA LYS A 32 14.80 -21.38 19.44
C LYS A 32 13.65 -20.37 19.46
N ALA A 33 13.22 -19.93 20.65
CA ALA A 33 12.17 -18.91 20.78
C ALA A 33 12.60 -17.55 20.21
N ALA A 34 13.83 -17.12 20.47
CA ALA A 34 14.39 -15.89 19.92
C ALA A 34 14.48 -15.94 18.39
N SER A 35 14.95 -17.06 17.82
CA SER A 35 14.96 -17.25 16.36
C SER A 35 13.54 -17.22 15.77
N LYS A 36 12.56 -17.88 16.41
CA LYS A 36 11.16 -17.82 15.98
C LYS A 36 10.60 -16.39 16.01
N CYS A 37 10.88 -15.64 17.09
CA CYS A 37 10.44 -14.25 17.23
C CYS A 37 11.02 -13.37 16.11
N ARG A 38 12.34 -13.45 15.88
CA ARG A 38 13.02 -12.70 14.82
C ARG A 38 12.52 -13.09 13.43
N ASN A 39 12.32 -14.38 13.17
CA ASN A 39 11.80 -14.85 11.88
C ASN A 39 10.36 -14.38 11.65
N LYS A 40 9.51 -14.39 12.70
CA LYS A 40 8.15 -13.86 12.60
C LYS A 40 8.15 -12.37 12.29
N GLN A 41 8.98 -11.58 13.00
CA GLN A 41 9.12 -10.15 12.74
C GLN A 41 9.62 -9.88 11.32
N LYS A 42 10.63 -10.64 10.86
CA LYS A 42 11.15 -10.54 9.49
C LYS A 42 10.06 -10.83 8.45
N LYS A 43 9.31 -11.93 8.61
CA LYS A 43 8.22 -12.30 7.71
C LYS A 43 7.12 -11.22 7.68
N GLN A 44 6.73 -10.70 8.84
CA GLN A 44 5.76 -9.60 8.92
C GLN A 44 6.26 -8.34 8.19
N GLN A 45 7.54 -8.00 8.34
CA GLN A 45 8.13 -6.87 7.62
C GLN A 45 8.12 -7.10 6.10
N GLU A 46 8.48 -8.30 5.66
CA GLU A 46 8.47 -8.69 4.24
C GLU A 46 7.05 -8.62 3.66
N GLU A 47 6.05 -9.16 4.36
CA GLU A 47 4.63 -9.11 3.98
C GLU A 47 4.11 -7.66 3.86
N LEU A 48 4.50 -6.78 4.79
CA LEU A 48 4.12 -5.36 4.73
C LEU A 48 4.74 -4.67 3.51
N ILE A 49 6.02 -4.95 3.21
CA ILE A 49 6.70 -4.39 2.03
C ILE A 49 6.05 -4.89 0.73
N GLU A 50 5.74 -6.18 0.65
CA GLU A 50 5.06 -6.77 -0.50
C GLU A 50 3.67 -6.17 -0.70
N THR A 51 2.88 -6.07 0.37
CA THR A 51 1.55 -5.46 0.34
C THR A 51 1.62 -4.00 -0.11
N ALA A 52 2.58 -3.21 0.40
CA ALA A 52 2.76 -1.83 -0.02
C ALA A 52 3.07 -1.74 -1.53
N ARG A 53 3.99 -2.58 -2.03
CA ARG A 53 4.33 -2.65 -3.45
C ARG A 53 3.12 -3.03 -4.31
N ASP A 54 2.29 -3.95 -3.85
CA ASP A 54 1.08 -4.37 -4.55
C ASP A 54 0.05 -3.25 -4.66
N VAL A 55 -0.20 -2.56 -3.55
CA VAL A 55 -1.11 -1.41 -3.52
C VAL A 55 -0.60 -0.29 -4.41
N GLU A 56 0.70 0.01 -4.38
CA GLU A 56 1.30 1.00 -5.28
C GLU A 56 1.17 0.61 -6.76
N ARG A 57 1.40 -0.66 -7.11
CA ARG A 57 1.21 -1.16 -8.48
C ARG A 57 -0.23 -0.98 -8.94
N LYS A 58 -1.19 -1.39 -8.12
CA LYS A 58 -2.63 -1.22 -8.41
C LYS A 58 -3.00 0.25 -8.55
N ASN A 59 -2.49 1.12 -7.66
CA ASN A 59 -2.75 2.55 -7.74
C ASN A 59 -2.23 3.16 -9.04
N ARG A 60 -1.02 2.78 -9.48
CA ARG A 60 -0.46 3.22 -10.77
C ARG A 60 -1.32 2.76 -11.95
N ALA A 61 -1.73 1.49 -11.96
CA ALA A 61 -2.59 0.95 -13.01
C ALA A 61 -3.94 1.68 -13.09
N LEU A 62 -4.63 1.85 -11.95
CA LEU A 62 -5.90 2.57 -11.88
C LEU A 62 -5.77 4.03 -12.31
N LYS A 63 -4.69 4.71 -11.94
CA LYS A 63 -4.42 6.08 -12.41
C LYS A 63 -4.24 6.13 -13.92
N ALA A 64 -3.52 5.18 -14.50
CA ALA A 64 -3.35 5.11 -15.95
C ALA A 64 -4.70 4.87 -16.65
N GLU A 65 -5.54 3.97 -16.13
CA GLU A 65 -6.90 3.74 -16.65
C GLU A 65 -7.77 4.99 -16.59
N VAL A 66 -7.72 5.73 -15.47
CA VAL A 66 -8.43 7.00 -15.32
C VAL A 66 -7.98 8.02 -16.36
N GLU A 67 -6.68 8.15 -16.61
CA GLU A 67 -6.19 9.07 -17.64
C GLU A 67 -6.63 8.64 -19.04
N VAL A 68 -6.56 7.34 -19.38
CA VAL A 68 -7.09 6.82 -20.66
C VAL A 68 -8.58 7.15 -20.84
N LEU A 69 -9.39 6.97 -19.80
CA LEU A 69 -10.82 7.26 -19.85
C LEU A 69 -11.08 8.77 -20.00
N LYS A 70 -10.34 9.61 -19.28
CA LYS A 70 -10.43 11.07 -19.44
C LYS A 70 -10.01 11.50 -20.84
N ASP A 71 -9.00 10.88 -21.43
CA ASP A 71 -8.53 11.17 -22.78
C ASP A 71 -9.62 10.83 -23.80
N GLY A 72 -10.21 9.63 -23.70
CA GLY A 72 -11.35 9.23 -24.54
C GLY A 72 -12.57 10.14 -24.37
N MET A 73 -12.85 10.61 -23.15
CA MET A 73 -13.92 11.58 -22.91
C MET A 73 -13.63 12.92 -23.61
N ARG A 74 -12.38 13.41 -23.57
CA ARG A 74 -12.00 14.64 -24.26
C ARG A 74 -12.12 14.51 -25.77
N GLU A 75 -11.70 13.38 -26.34
CA GLU A 75 -11.86 13.09 -27.77
C GLU A 75 -13.33 13.09 -28.20
N LEU A 76 -14.19 12.43 -27.41
CA LEU A 76 -15.64 12.45 -27.65
C LEU A 76 -16.23 13.86 -27.55
N MET A 77 -15.82 14.64 -26.54
CA MET A 77 -16.25 16.03 -26.39
C MET A 77 -15.79 16.90 -27.56
N GLU A 78 -14.58 16.71 -28.07
CA GLU A 78 -14.08 17.43 -29.24
C GLU A 78 -14.93 17.09 -30.48
N LEU A 79 -15.22 15.80 -30.70
CA LEU A 79 -16.07 15.37 -31.81
C LEU A 79 -17.46 16.00 -31.73
N VAL A 80 -18.10 15.97 -30.56
CA VAL A 80 -19.39 16.63 -30.33
C VAL A 80 -19.28 18.15 -30.54
N GLY A 81 -18.18 18.76 -30.08
CA GLY A 81 -17.88 20.18 -30.26
C GLY A 81 -17.86 20.61 -31.72
N ARG A 82 -17.36 19.78 -32.64
CA ARG A 82 -17.39 20.06 -34.08
C ARG A 82 -18.82 20.15 -34.65
N HIS A 83 -19.79 19.61 -33.94
CA HIS A 83 -21.20 19.59 -34.36
C HIS A 83 -22.07 20.66 -33.70
N THR A 84 -21.52 21.57 -32.89
CA THR A 84 -22.29 22.65 -32.24
C THR A 84 -22.94 23.61 -33.23
N ASN A 85 -22.35 23.76 -34.42
CA ASN A 85 -22.85 24.61 -35.50
C ASN A 85 -23.32 23.79 -36.72
N CYS A 86 -23.67 22.52 -36.51
CA CYS A 86 -24.19 21.67 -37.58
C CYS A 86 -25.53 22.24 -38.12
N PRO A 87 -25.74 22.31 -39.45
CA PRO A 87 -27.00 22.80 -40.03
C PRO A 87 -28.20 21.89 -39.73
N ASP A 88 -27.96 20.68 -39.22
CA ASP A 88 -29.01 19.77 -38.74
C ASP A 88 -29.49 20.16 -37.33
N SER A 89 -30.64 20.81 -37.27
CA SER A 89 -31.28 21.26 -36.03
C SER A 89 -31.65 20.10 -35.09
N ARG A 90 -31.87 18.88 -35.62
CA ARG A 90 -32.17 17.71 -34.79
C ARG A 90 -30.94 17.28 -34.00
N LEU A 91 -29.78 17.32 -34.66
CA LEU A 91 -28.50 16.97 -34.04
C LEU A 91 -28.11 17.99 -32.96
N SER A 92 -28.26 19.28 -33.23
CA SER A 92 -28.01 20.35 -32.24
C SER A 92 -28.94 20.23 -31.02
N THR A 93 -30.24 20.00 -31.24
CA THR A 93 -31.22 19.84 -30.15
C THR A 93 -30.90 18.62 -29.27
N TYR A 94 -30.47 17.52 -29.89
CA TYR A 94 -30.07 16.32 -29.16
C TYR A 94 -28.84 16.57 -28.28
N VAL A 95 -27.79 17.18 -28.83
CA VAL A 95 -26.56 17.51 -28.08
C VAL A 95 -26.87 18.44 -26.91
N GLN A 96 -27.70 19.46 -27.12
CA GLN A 96 -28.10 20.39 -26.06
C GLN A 96 -28.87 19.66 -24.95
N ARG A 97 -29.84 18.81 -25.30
CA ARG A 97 -30.62 18.05 -24.32
C ARG A 97 -29.76 17.10 -23.48
N GLU A 98 -28.79 16.45 -24.10
CA GLU A 98 -27.86 15.58 -23.39
C GLU A 98 -26.94 16.38 -22.45
N ALA A 99 -26.48 17.57 -22.86
CA ALA A 99 -25.73 18.48 -22.01
C ALA A 99 -26.54 18.95 -20.79
N ASP A 100 -27.81 19.31 -20.99
CA ASP A 100 -28.71 19.71 -19.91
C ASP A 100 -28.96 18.56 -18.92
N ARG A 101 -29.08 17.31 -19.41
CA ARG A 101 -29.23 16.11 -18.55
C ARG A 101 -27.99 15.90 -17.68
N LEU A 102 -26.79 16.06 -18.25
CA LEU A 102 -25.54 15.93 -17.51
C LEU A 102 -25.40 17.04 -16.46
N ALA A 103 -25.79 18.27 -16.77
CA ALA A 103 -25.77 19.39 -15.83
C ALA A 103 -26.78 19.25 -14.68
N ALA A 104 -27.93 18.60 -14.91
CA ALA A 104 -28.95 18.36 -13.88
C ALA A 104 -28.64 17.16 -12.95
N GLY A 105 -27.71 16.29 -13.34
CA GLY A 105 -27.33 15.09 -12.59
C GLY A 105 -26.00 15.17 -11.83
N ALA A 106 -25.35 16.34 -11.84
CA ALA A 106 -24.08 16.63 -11.17
C ALA A 106 -24.27 17.47 -9.90
#